data_AF-A0A936N2J0-F1
#
_entry.id   AF-A0A936N2J0-F1
#
_cell.length_a   1.000
_cell.length_b   1.000
_cell.length_c   1.000
_cell.angle_alpha   90.00
_cell.angle_beta   90.00
_cell.angle_gamma   90.00
#
_symmetry.space_group_name_H-M   'P 1'
#
loop_
_entity.id
_entity.type
_entity.pdbx_description
1 polymer ?
#
loop_
_entity_poly.entity_id
_entity_poly.type
_entity_poly.pdbx_seq_one_letter_code
_entity_poly.pdbx_strand_id
1 'polypeptide(L)'
;MKKIILFVTISSIILFLVFSAEMFYLDNDSAPLKHDFDSMDTTIPQIELYSVYERSFNQSDSYKNPYIDLDANVILTSPSAAVVTLPMFWNGGTEWRFRFSPYSYGVWTWVINSDDAGLDGQSGSFECITSTNKGSLIADASYPYHFKYQNGDRIWFLGDTQWNLFRTIPYDSLDTETVKQYIDLRASQGYNVVHFVTNTDEQWLDVEQNDMDTLNLTFFQNGDERLSYLNSKGIIGGLLVSWASEKGDGT
;
A
#
# COMPACT_ATOMS: atom_id res chain seq x y z
N MET A 1 3.01 -51.22 18.81
CA MET A 1 2.03 -52.30 19.08
C MET A 1 0.65 -51.67 19.28
N LYS A 2 -0.36 -52.26 18.64
CA LYS A 2 -1.73 -51.74 18.48
C LYS A 2 -2.46 -51.53 19.80
N LYS A 3 -3.24 -50.44 19.91
CA LYS A 3 -4.59 -50.46 20.46
C LYS A 3 -5.49 -49.52 19.66
N ILE A 4 -6.57 -50.10 19.15
CA ILE A 4 -7.71 -49.46 18.50
C ILE A 4 -8.63 -48.94 19.61
N ILE A 5 -9.09 -47.69 19.50
CA ILE A 5 -10.31 -47.22 20.16
C ILE A 5 -11.16 -46.54 19.08
N LEU A 6 -12.32 -47.14 18.83
CA LEU A 6 -13.42 -46.60 18.06
C LEU A 6 -14.18 -45.62 18.96
N PHE A 7 -14.37 -44.37 18.55
CA PHE A 7 -15.47 -43.54 19.05
C PHE A 7 -16.36 -43.16 17.87
N VAL A 8 -17.61 -43.58 17.98
CA VAL A 8 -18.73 -43.17 17.16
C VAL A 8 -19.22 -41.83 17.74
N THR A 9 -19.33 -40.80 16.92
CA THR A 9 -20.19 -39.65 17.21
C THR A 9 -21.04 -39.34 15.98
N ILE A 10 -22.32 -39.70 16.09
CA ILE A 10 -23.39 -39.02 15.39
C ILE A 10 -23.62 -37.72 16.16
N SER A 11 -23.49 -36.57 15.49
CA SER A 11 -24.36 -35.41 15.74
C SER A 11 -24.31 -34.47 14.56
N SER A 12 -25.37 -34.55 13.76
CA SER A 12 -25.79 -33.55 12.80
C SER A 12 -26.11 -32.23 13.50
N ILE A 13 -25.98 -31.11 12.79
CA ILE A 13 -27.04 -30.11 12.51
C ILE A 13 -26.39 -28.77 12.14
N ILE A 14 -26.48 -28.45 10.85
CA ILE A 14 -26.57 -27.10 10.31
C ILE A 14 -27.92 -26.55 10.75
N LEU A 15 -27.99 -25.37 11.36
CA LEU A 15 -29.21 -24.57 11.33
C LEU A 15 -28.93 -23.07 11.48
N PHE A 16 -28.67 -22.44 10.34
CA PHE A 16 -29.21 -21.12 10.03
C PHE A 16 -30.72 -21.29 9.83
N LEU A 17 -31.55 -20.54 10.58
CA LEU A 17 -32.86 -19.99 10.17
C LEU A 17 -33.65 -19.48 11.39
N VAL A 18 -33.97 -18.19 11.34
CA VAL A 18 -35.27 -17.57 11.70
C VAL A 18 -35.94 -18.04 12.99
N PHE A 19 -35.91 -17.18 14.01
CA PHE A 19 -36.97 -17.13 15.02
C PHE A 19 -37.57 -15.73 15.06
N SER A 20 -38.75 -15.62 14.46
CA SER A 20 -39.71 -14.54 14.64
C SER A 20 -40.56 -14.79 15.89
N ALA A 21 -40.80 -13.72 16.64
CA ALA A 21 -42.00 -13.36 17.39
C ALA A 21 -42.66 -14.34 18.41
N GLU A 22 -42.82 -13.79 19.61
CA GLU A 22 -43.88 -14.01 20.63
C GLU A 22 -43.89 -15.28 21.48
N MET A 23 -43.44 -15.14 22.73
CA MET A 23 -44.25 -15.13 23.98
C MET A 23 -43.41 -15.67 25.14
N PHE A 24 -43.08 -14.82 26.12
CA PHE A 24 -43.62 -14.96 27.47
C PHE A 24 -43.37 -13.67 28.26
N TYR A 25 -44.47 -13.17 28.81
CA TYR A 25 -44.59 -12.05 29.75
C TYR A 25 -43.96 -12.38 31.12
N LEU A 26 -43.76 -11.33 31.93
CA LEU A 26 -43.21 -11.22 33.30
C LEU A 26 -41.70 -10.84 33.26
N ASP A 27 -41.24 -9.64 33.61
CA ASP A 27 -41.63 -8.75 34.71
C ASP A 27 -41.31 -7.28 34.35
N ASN A 28 -42.08 -6.35 34.91
CA ASN A 28 -42.18 -4.94 34.53
C ASN A 28 -41.44 -4.09 35.59
N ASP A 29 -40.20 -3.63 35.32
CA ASP A 29 -39.57 -2.41 35.93
C ASP A 29 -38.06 -2.28 35.68
N SER A 30 -37.63 -2.24 34.42
CA SER A 30 -36.42 -1.49 34.08
C SER A 30 -36.53 -0.95 32.67
N ALA A 31 -36.34 0.36 32.53
CA ALA A 31 -36.29 1.02 31.23
C ALA A 31 -35.25 0.29 30.35
N PRO A 32 -35.59 -0.11 29.11
CA PRO A 32 -34.59 -0.69 28.23
C PRO A 32 -33.53 0.40 27.97
N LEU A 33 -32.28 0.09 28.32
CA LEU A 33 -31.13 0.82 27.81
C LEU A 33 -31.25 0.82 26.28
N LYS A 34 -31.64 1.97 25.71
CA LYS A 34 -31.40 2.25 24.30
C LYS A 34 -29.89 2.24 24.12
N HIS A 35 -29.33 1.08 23.80
CA HIS A 35 -28.12 1.05 23.01
C HIS A 35 -28.54 1.54 21.63
N ASP A 36 -28.33 2.84 21.39
CA ASP A 36 -28.25 3.38 20.05
C ASP A 36 -27.12 2.63 19.34
N PHE A 37 -27.45 1.54 18.65
CA PHE A 37 -26.66 1.03 17.53
C PHE A 37 -26.88 2.01 16.36
N ASP A 38 -26.45 3.25 16.57
CA ASP A 38 -26.41 4.25 15.52
C ASP A 38 -25.33 3.82 14.53
N SER A 39 -25.80 3.30 13.39
CA SER A 39 -25.11 3.21 12.10
C SER A 39 -23.58 3.11 12.16
N MET A 40 -23.04 1.92 12.41
CA MET A 40 -21.76 1.60 11.80
C MET A 40 -21.99 1.56 10.30
N ASP A 41 -21.33 2.47 9.59
CA ASP A 41 -21.21 2.43 8.14
C ASP A 41 -20.62 1.06 7.77
N THR A 42 -21.48 0.12 7.36
CA THR A 42 -21.13 -1.25 6.99
C THR A 42 -20.61 -1.31 5.55
N THR A 43 -20.43 -0.16 4.92
CA THR A 43 -20.03 -0.08 3.52
C THR A 43 -18.53 -0.35 3.40
N ILE A 44 -18.19 -1.48 2.81
CA ILE A 44 -16.81 -1.84 2.50
C ILE A 44 -16.29 -0.83 1.45
N PRO A 45 -15.10 -0.22 1.64
CA PRO A 45 -14.53 0.71 0.68
C PRO A 45 -14.36 0.07 -0.70
N GLN A 46 -14.71 0.81 -1.76
CA GLN A 46 -14.49 0.39 -3.14
C GLN A 46 -13.18 0.96 -3.68
N ILE A 47 -12.33 0.09 -4.22
CA ILE A 47 -11.00 0.42 -4.73
C ILE A 47 -10.89 -0.04 -6.18
N GLU A 48 -10.52 0.88 -7.06
CA GLU A 48 -10.31 0.58 -8.47
C GLU A 48 -9.15 -0.40 -8.70
N LEU A 49 -9.32 -1.35 -9.62
CA LEU A 49 -8.23 -2.22 -10.09
C LEU A 49 -7.00 -1.38 -10.48
N TYR A 50 -5.83 -1.81 -10.04
CA TYR A 50 -4.54 -1.12 -10.26
C TYR A 50 -4.40 0.29 -9.66
N SER A 51 -5.36 0.74 -8.84
CA SER A 51 -5.19 1.94 -8.02
C SER A 51 -4.42 1.64 -6.73
N VAL A 52 -4.18 2.66 -5.90
CA VAL A 52 -3.50 2.49 -4.60
C VAL A 52 -4.56 2.43 -3.50
N TYR A 53 -4.57 1.33 -2.74
CA TYR A 53 -5.21 1.23 -1.43
C TYR A 53 -4.17 1.51 -0.34
N GLU A 54 -4.38 2.57 0.43
CA GLU A 54 -3.50 2.97 1.53
C GLU A 54 -4.29 3.04 2.84
N ARG A 55 -3.67 2.57 3.93
CA ARG A 55 -4.21 2.70 5.29
C ARG A 55 -3.09 3.12 6.24
N SER A 56 -3.46 3.92 7.25
CA SER A 56 -2.60 4.31 8.36
C SER A 56 -3.14 3.80 9.69
N PHE A 57 -2.21 3.50 10.59
CA PHE A 57 -2.43 3.02 11.95
C PHE A 57 -1.41 3.69 12.87
N ASN A 58 -1.67 3.63 14.17
CA ASN A 58 -0.74 4.15 15.17
C ASN A 58 -0.25 3.00 16.04
N GLN A 59 1.07 2.91 16.21
CA GLN A 59 1.64 2.04 17.23
C GLN A 59 1.23 2.53 18.63
N SER A 60 1.14 1.64 19.60
CA SER A 60 0.81 1.99 20.99
C SER A 60 2.00 1.98 21.94
N ASP A 61 3.00 1.16 21.65
CA ASP A 61 4.15 0.98 22.52
C ASP A 61 5.21 2.05 22.25
N SER A 62 6.14 2.18 23.20
CA SER A 62 7.21 3.17 23.14
C SER A 62 8.48 2.55 22.59
N TYR A 63 8.96 3.09 21.48
CA TYR A 63 10.22 2.69 20.85
C TYR A 63 11.18 3.87 20.81
N LYS A 64 12.49 3.60 20.88
CA LYS A 64 13.50 4.66 20.80
C LYS A 64 13.55 5.23 19.39
N ASN A 65 13.50 4.34 18.39
CA ASN A 65 13.42 4.67 16.99
C ASN A 65 12.51 3.65 16.29
N PRO A 66 11.20 3.95 16.15
CA PRO A 66 10.24 3.03 15.52
C PRO A 66 10.68 2.53 14.14
N TYR A 67 11.38 3.34 13.35
CA TYR A 67 11.81 2.96 12.01
C TYR A 67 12.75 1.74 11.99
N ILE A 68 13.57 1.56 13.03
CA ILE A 68 14.53 0.44 13.13
C ILE A 68 14.12 -0.59 14.19
N ASP A 69 13.36 -0.18 15.21
CA ASP A 69 13.10 -0.99 16.40
C ASP A 69 11.81 -1.82 16.29
N LEU A 70 10.98 -1.59 15.26
CA LEU A 70 9.67 -2.23 15.11
C LEU A 70 9.48 -2.74 13.68
N ASP A 71 9.02 -3.98 13.56
CA ASP A 71 8.57 -4.57 12.30
C ASP A 71 7.04 -4.74 12.33
N ALA A 72 6.40 -4.44 11.20
CA ALA A 72 4.99 -4.70 10.99
C ALA A 72 4.75 -5.16 9.55
N ASN A 73 3.91 -6.18 9.38
CA ASN A 73 3.53 -6.69 8.07
C ASN A 73 2.01 -6.70 7.93
N VAL A 74 1.52 -6.37 6.75
CA VAL A 74 0.12 -6.59 6.38
C VAL A 74 0.01 -7.88 5.56
N ILE A 75 -0.94 -8.75 5.94
CA ILE A 75 -1.26 -9.99 5.26
C ILE A 75 -2.59 -9.79 4.56
N LEU A 76 -2.58 -9.71 3.24
CA LEU A 76 -3.77 -9.55 2.40
C LEU A 76 -4.19 -10.90 1.83
N THR A 77 -5.49 -11.18 1.86
CA THR A 77 -6.11 -12.35 1.23
C THR A 77 -7.00 -11.88 0.08
N SER A 78 -6.72 -12.40 -1.11
CA SER A 78 -7.49 -12.12 -2.32
C SER A 78 -8.85 -12.83 -2.31
N PRO A 79 -9.77 -12.42 -3.19
CA PRO A 79 -11.05 -13.12 -3.42
C PRO A 79 -10.88 -14.61 -3.79
N SER A 80 -9.72 -14.98 -4.35
CA SER A 80 -9.37 -16.35 -4.72
C SER A 80 -8.64 -17.13 -3.61
N ALA A 81 -8.55 -16.56 -2.40
CA ALA A 81 -7.79 -17.05 -1.26
C ALA A 81 -6.25 -17.08 -1.43
N ALA A 82 -5.71 -16.51 -2.51
CA ALA A 82 -4.27 -16.23 -2.60
C ALA A 82 -3.86 -15.20 -1.54
N VAL A 83 -2.72 -15.41 -0.88
CA VAL A 83 -2.19 -14.56 0.19
C VAL A 83 -0.99 -13.75 -0.30
N VAL A 84 -0.94 -12.47 0.07
CA VAL A 84 0.20 -11.58 -0.17
C VAL A 84 0.59 -10.93 1.16
N THR A 85 1.84 -11.06 1.56
CA THR A 85 2.39 -10.38 2.74
C THR A 85 3.28 -9.23 2.29
N LEU A 86 3.05 -8.03 2.83
CA LEU A 86 3.83 -6.83 2.52
C LEU A 86 4.33 -6.18 3.81
N PRO A 87 5.56 -5.64 3.83
CA PRO A 87 6.00 -4.82 4.93
C PRO A 87 5.17 -3.55 5.01
N MET A 88 4.79 -3.16 6.22
CA MET A 88 4.36 -1.80 6.52
C MET A 88 5.59 -0.89 6.62
N PHE A 89 5.38 0.42 6.55
CA PHE A 89 6.45 1.40 6.72
C PHE A 89 6.06 2.45 7.74
N TRP A 90 7.05 2.89 8.51
CA TRP A 90 6.92 4.01 9.44
C TRP A 90 6.84 5.34 8.67
N ASN A 91 5.92 6.21 9.07
CA ASN A 91 5.69 7.51 8.42
C ASN A 91 5.79 8.71 9.38
N GLY A 92 6.47 8.54 10.51
CA GLY A 92 6.70 9.62 11.47
C GLY A 92 5.86 9.48 12.75
N GLY A 93 6.43 9.92 13.87
CA GLY A 93 5.79 9.80 15.17
C GLY A 93 5.44 8.35 15.49
N THR A 94 4.16 8.09 15.72
CA THR A 94 3.62 6.73 15.95
C THR A 94 2.95 6.14 14.70
N GLU A 95 2.97 6.83 13.57
CA GLU A 95 2.20 6.42 12.39
C GLU A 95 2.92 5.36 11.56
N TRP A 96 2.18 4.30 11.24
CA TRP A 96 2.57 3.22 10.34
C TRP A 96 1.57 3.09 9.21
N ARG A 97 2.05 2.79 8.00
CA ARG A 97 1.23 2.70 6.80
C ARG A 97 1.50 1.43 6.02
N PHE A 98 0.51 0.99 5.25
CA PHE A 98 0.74 0.06 4.15
C PHE A 98 0.09 0.57 2.88
N ARG A 99 0.65 0.19 1.73
CA ARG A 99 0.11 0.46 0.40
C ARG A 99 0.00 -0.84 -0.37
N PHE A 100 -1.12 -1.02 -1.06
CA PHE A 100 -1.37 -2.18 -1.91
C PHE A 100 -2.09 -1.76 -3.18
N SER A 101 -1.72 -2.34 -4.32
CA SER A 101 -2.46 -2.18 -5.56
C SER A 101 -3.17 -3.48 -5.93
N PRO A 102 -4.51 -3.55 -5.86
CA PRO A 102 -5.23 -4.78 -6.13
C PRO A 102 -5.19 -5.14 -7.61
N TYR A 103 -5.02 -6.44 -7.87
CA TYR A 103 -4.86 -7.00 -9.22
C TYR A 103 -5.98 -7.99 -9.62
N SER A 104 -7.00 -8.17 -8.77
CA SER A 104 -8.15 -9.02 -9.06
C SER A 104 -9.43 -8.49 -8.42
N TYR A 105 -10.54 -8.55 -9.16
CA TYR A 105 -11.86 -8.09 -8.72
C TYR A 105 -12.42 -8.88 -7.54
N GLY A 106 -13.22 -8.20 -6.71
CA GLY A 106 -13.93 -8.77 -5.58
C GLY A 106 -13.36 -8.34 -4.23
N VAL A 107 -13.88 -8.93 -3.16
CA VAL A 107 -13.54 -8.56 -1.78
C VAL A 107 -12.18 -9.09 -1.36
N TRP A 108 -11.30 -8.17 -1.00
CA TRP A 108 -10.03 -8.43 -0.33
C TRP A 108 -10.17 -8.23 1.17
N THR A 109 -9.50 -9.05 1.96
CA THR A 109 -9.38 -8.87 3.41
C THR A 109 -7.92 -8.71 3.79
N TRP A 110 -7.64 -8.05 4.91
CA TRP A 110 -6.28 -7.89 5.40
C TRP A 110 -6.25 -7.91 6.92
N VAL A 111 -5.10 -8.33 7.47
CA VAL A 111 -4.77 -8.30 8.89
C VAL A 111 -3.31 -7.88 9.06
N ILE A 112 -3.02 -7.10 10.08
CA ILE A 112 -1.66 -6.69 10.45
C ILE A 112 -1.09 -7.68 11.46
N ASN A 113 0.18 -8.03 11.27
CA ASN A 113 0.98 -8.83 12.19
C ASN A 113 2.20 -8.01 12.63
N SER A 114 2.30 -7.73 13.93
CA SER A 114 3.38 -6.93 14.53
C SER A 114 3.59 -7.32 16.00
N ASP A 115 4.73 -6.95 16.56
CA ASP A 115 4.96 -7.08 18.01
C ASP A 115 4.35 -5.91 18.81
N ASP A 116 3.94 -4.81 18.15
CA ASP A 116 3.26 -3.68 18.78
C ASP A 116 1.75 -3.92 18.95
N ALA A 117 1.23 -3.71 20.16
CA ALA A 117 -0.17 -3.99 20.49
C ALA A 117 -1.20 -3.05 19.82
N GLY A 118 -0.80 -1.87 19.35
CA GLY A 118 -1.63 -0.92 18.61
C GLY A 118 -1.79 -1.30 17.13
N LEU A 119 -0.80 -2.02 16.60
CA LEU A 119 -0.78 -2.50 15.22
C LEU A 119 -1.28 -3.94 15.08
N ASP A 120 -0.89 -4.84 15.97
CA ASP A 120 -1.16 -6.28 15.83
C ASP A 120 -2.66 -6.60 15.81
N GLY A 121 -3.06 -7.47 14.89
CA GLY A 121 -4.45 -7.90 14.74
C GLY A 121 -5.41 -6.86 14.13
N GLN A 122 -4.96 -5.63 13.86
CA GLN A 122 -5.75 -4.65 13.11
C GLN A 122 -6.14 -5.24 11.75
N SER A 123 -7.41 -5.16 11.39
CA SER A 123 -7.93 -5.85 10.21
C SER A 123 -9.04 -5.07 9.50
N GLY A 124 -9.31 -5.46 8.27
CA GLY A 124 -10.40 -4.88 7.48
C GLY A 124 -10.53 -5.50 6.10
N SER A 125 -11.32 -4.85 5.26
CA SER A 125 -11.59 -5.29 3.90
C SER A 125 -11.79 -4.12 2.95
N PHE A 126 -11.68 -4.40 1.65
CA PHE A 126 -12.06 -3.50 0.57
C PHE A 126 -12.55 -4.32 -0.64
N GLU A 127 -13.40 -3.75 -1.48
CA GLU A 127 -13.86 -4.38 -2.72
C GLU A 127 -13.07 -3.82 -3.91
N CYS A 128 -12.38 -4.70 -4.65
CA CYS A 128 -11.73 -4.31 -5.89
C CYS A 128 -12.75 -4.28 -7.03
N ILE A 129 -12.94 -3.10 -7.61
CA ILE A 129 -13.89 -2.83 -8.70
C ILE A 129 -13.17 -2.56 -10.02
N THR A 130 -13.94 -2.44 -11.11
CA THR A 130 -13.44 -2.07 -12.44
C THR A 130 -12.75 -0.71 -12.43
N SER A 131 -11.79 -0.51 -13.32
CA SER A 131 -11.07 0.76 -13.47
C SER A 131 -10.68 1.00 -14.92
N THR A 132 -10.39 2.26 -15.26
CA THR A 132 -9.73 2.66 -16.50
C THR A 132 -8.19 2.64 -16.39
N ASN A 133 -7.66 2.32 -15.22
CA ASN A 133 -6.22 2.21 -15.02
C ASN A 133 -5.64 1.08 -15.88
N LYS A 134 -4.45 1.33 -16.43
CA LYS A 134 -3.79 0.38 -17.33
C LYS A 134 -3.05 -0.73 -16.57
N GLY A 135 -2.68 -0.48 -15.33
CA GLY A 135 -1.80 -1.35 -14.53
C GLY A 135 -0.33 -1.19 -14.89
N SER A 136 0.53 -2.05 -14.35
CA SER A 136 1.98 -2.03 -14.58
C SER A 136 2.35 -2.49 -16.00
N LEU A 137 3.59 -2.22 -16.40
CA LEU A 137 4.15 -2.81 -17.63
C LEU A 137 4.52 -4.27 -17.42
N ILE A 138 4.21 -5.10 -18.41
CA ILE A 138 4.60 -6.51 -18.52
C ILE A 138 5.20 -6.78 -19.90
N ALA A 139 6.05 -7.80 -19.98
CA ALA A 139 6.53 -8.29 -21.27
C ALA A 139 5.35 -8.83 -22.11
N ASP A 140 5.29 -8.47 -23.40
CA ASP A 140 4.26 -9.00 -24.27
C ASP A 140 4.65 -10.40 -24.79
N ALA A 141 4.04 -11.44 -24.21
CA ALA A 141 4.28 -12.82 -24.62
C ALA A 141 3.96 -13.09 -26.12
N SER A 142 3.10 -12.28 -26.74
CA SER A 142 2.80 -12.39 -28.18
C SER A 142 3.82 -11.66 -29.07
N TYR A 143 4.61 -10.75 -28.50
CA TYR A 143 5.59 -9.90 -29.19
C TYR A 143 6.82 -9.74 -28.30
N PRO A 144 7.78 -10.69 -28.34
CA PRO A 144 8.80 -10.88 -27.29
C PRO A 144 9.77 -9.72 -27.07
N TYR A 145 9.77 -8.70 -27.93
CA TYR A 145 10.58 -7.48 -27.81
C TYR A 145 9.79 -6.23 -27.43
N HIS A 146 8.54 -6.40 -26.98
CA HIS A 146 7.64 -5.29 -26.68
C HIS A 146 7.07 -5.42 -25.26
N PHE A 147 6.66 -4.27 -24.72
CA PHE A 147 5.90 -4.20 -23.49
C PHE A 147 4.43 -3.91 -23.79
N LYS A 148 3.58 -4.31 -22.85
CA LYS A 148 2.19 -3.88 -22.75
C LYS A 148 1.83 -3.62 -21.31
N TYR A 149 0.75 -2.90 -21.09
CA TYR A 149 0.15 -2.76 -19.78
C TYR A 149 -0.62 -4.02 -19.38
N GLN A 150 -0.84 -4.21 -18.07
CA GLN A 150 -1.60 -5.37 -17.56
C GLN A 150 -3.06 -5.43 -18.06
N ASN A 151 -3.66 -4.30 -18.42
CA ASN A 151 -4.98 -4.26 -19.08
C ASN A 151 -4.95 -4.74 -20.55
N GLY A 152 -3.77 -4.96 -21.13
CA GLY A 152 -3.59 -5.41 -22.51
C GLY A 152 -3.17 -4.33 -23.51
N ASP A 153 -3.24 -3.04 -23.15
CA ASP A 153 -2.85 -1.94 -24.02
C ASP A 153 -1.36 -1.99 -24.35
N ARG A 154 -1.00 -1.83 -25.62
CA ARG A 154 0.41 -1.69 -26.01
C ARG A 154 0.92 -0.29 -25.70
N ILE A 155 2.21 -0.21 -25.37
CA ILE A 155 2.90 1.04 -25.13
C ILE A 155 3.97 1.28 -26.21
N TRP A 156 4.03 2.51 -26.72
CA TRP A 156 5.22 3.02 -27.38
C TRP A 156 6.02 3.81 -26.34
N PHE A 157 7.24 3.40 -26.05
CA PHE A 157 8.04 3.99 -24.98
C PHE A 157 8.69 5.29 -25.47
N LEU A 158 8.19 6.44 -25.01
CA LEU A 158 8.77 7.75 -25.27
C LEU A 158 9.26 8.34 -23.95
N GLY A 159 10.54 8.12 -23.68
CA GLY A 159 11.20 8.46 -22.43
C GLY A 159 11.84 9.85 -22.43
N ASP A 160 11.74 10.55 -21.30
CA ASP A 160 12.59 11.68 -20.94
C ASP A 160 13.44 11.35 -19.69
N THR A 161 14.32 12.25 -19.31
CA THR A 161 15.24 12.08 -18.19
C THR A 161 15.21 13.29 -17.26
N GLN A 162 14.87 13.07 -15.99
CA GLN A 162 14.95 14.06 -14.93
C GLN A 162 15.56 13.41 -13.68
N TRP A 163 16.89 13.40 -13.61
CA TRP A 163 17.60 12.72 -12.52
C TRP A 163 17.23 13.24 -11.13
N ASN A 164 16.91 14.53 -11.02
CA ASN A 164 16.62 15.17 -9.74
C ASN A 164 15.13 15.14 -9.37
N LEU A 165 14.28 14.33 -10.02
CA LEU A 165 12.83 14.31 -9.78
C LEU A 165 12.48 14.13 -8.30
N PHE A 166 13.24 13.31 -7.56
CA PHE A 166 13.01 13.03 -6.13
C PHE A 166 13.63 14.07 -5.18
N ARG A 167 14.46 14.98 -5.67
CA ARG A 167 15.24 15.90 -4.83
C ARG A 167 14.55 17.23 -4.63
N THR A 168 14.81 17.85 -3.49
CA THR A 168 14.53 19.27 -3.29
C THR A 168 15.87 20.00 -3.28
N ILE A 169 16.08 20.91 -4.22
CA ILE A 169 17.33 21.68 -4.36
C ILE A 169 16.97 23.17 -4.34
N PRO A 170 16.95 23.82 -3.16
CA PRO A 170 16.53 25.21 -3.03
C PRO A 170 17.35 26.19 -3.89
N TYR A 171 18.66 25.97 -4.01
CA TYR A 171 19.54 26.82 -4.84
C TYR A 171 19.12 26.84 -6.32
N ASP A 172 18.68 25.68 -6.84
CA ASP A 172 18.19 25.53 -8.21
C ASP A 172 16.69 25.85 -8.33
N SER A 173 16.03 26.28 -7.25
CA SER A 173 14.57 26.44 -7.18
C SER A 173 13.81 25.16 -7.56
N LEU A 174 14.41 24.00 -7.29
CA LEU A 174 13.80 22.70 -7.54
C LEU A 174 13.02 22.26 -6.31
N ASP A 175 11.71 22.43 -6.35
CA ASP A 175 10.76 21.93 -5.37
C ASP A 175 9.68 21.08 -6.05
N THR A 176 8.70 20.63 -5.27
CA THR A 176 7.61 19.81 -5.78
C THR A 176 6.78 20.52 -6.85
N GLU A 177 6.58 21.83 -6.76
CA GLU A 177 5.78 22.58 -7.73
C GLU A 177 6.53 22.74 -9.06
N THR A 178 7.82 23.08 -9.02
CA THR A 178 8.68 23.10 -10.21
C THR A 178 8.72 21.73 -10.90
N VAL A 179 8.76 20.64 -10.13
CA VAL A 179 8.69 19.28 -10.70
C VAL A 179 7.33 19.02 -11.38
N LYS A 180 6.21 19.44 -10.77
CA LYS A 180 4.87 19.31 -11.39
C LYS A 180 4.78 20.07 -12.72
N GLN A 181 5.35 21.27 -12.80
CA GLN A 181 5.41 22.03 -14.06
C GLN A 181 6.21 21.31 -15.14
N TYR A 182 7.35 20.70 -14.79
CA TYR A 182 8.11 19.84 -15.69
C TYR A 182 7.26 18.66 -16.18
N ILE A 183 6.56 17.97 -15.27
CA ILE A 183 5.68 16.83 -15.60
C ILE A 183 4.58 17.25 -16.57
N ASP A 184 3.92 18.37 -16.32
CA ASP A 184 2.86 18.90 -17.20
C ASP A 184 3.39 19.20 -18.60
N LEU A 185 4.56 19.83 -18.68
CA LEU A 185 5.22 20.08 -19.96
C LEU A 185 5.52 18.76 -20.70
N ARG A 186 6.06 17.74 -20.01
CA ARG A 186 6.38 16.46 -20.63
C ARG A 186 5.14 15.68 -21.09
N ALA A 187 4.08 15.69 -20.28
CA ALA A 187 2.80 15.11 -20.64
C ALA A 187 2.24 15.78 -21.91
N SER A 188 2.30 17.11 -21.99
CA SER A 188 1.82 17.86 -23.18
C SER A 188 2.62 17.57 -24.46
N GLN A 189 3.86 17.11 -24.32
CA GLN A 189 4.75 16.72 -25.43
C GLN A 189 4.64 15.23 -25.79
N GLY A 190 3.82 14.46 -25.07
CA GLY A 190 3.56 13.05 -25.32
C GLY A 190 4.56 12.08 -24.70
N TYR A 191 5.49 12.56 -23.86
CA TYR A 191 6.35 11.66 -23.08
C TYR A 191 5.51 10.84 -22.11
N ASN A 192 5.83 9.56 -21.97
CA ASN A 192 5.10 8.63 -21.13
C ASN A 192 5.99 7.81 -20.19
N VAL A 193 7.30 8.09 -20.20
CA VAL A 193 8.24 7.60 -19.18
C VAL A 193 9.22 8.71 -18.82
N VAL A 194 9.55 8.84 -17.54
CA VAL A 194 10.61 9.73 -17.06
C VAL A 194 11.55 8.92 -16.17
N HIS A 195 12.83 8.85 -16.54
CA HIS A 195 13.86 8.26 -15.68
C HIS A 195 14.34 9.25 -14.63
N PHE A 196 14.51 8.77 -13.41
CA PHE A 196 15.03 9.53 -12.28
C PHE A 196 15.78 8.61 -11.32
N VAL A 197 16.51 9.19 -10.36
CA VAL A 197 17.28 8.42 -9.38
C VAL A 197 16.90 8.84 -7.95
N THR A 198 16.90 7.88 -7.01
CA THR A 198 16.61 8.14 -5.59
C THR A 198 17.83 8.43 -4.74
N ASN A 199 19.00 7.83 -5.05
CA ASN A 199 20.22 7.97 -4.24
C ASN A 199 21.23 8.96 -4.85
N THR A 200 20.87 10.23 -4.93
CA THR A 200 21.80 11.30 -5.30
C THR A 200 22.13 12.11 -4.04
N ASP A 201 23.37 11.99 -3.59
CA ASP A 201 23.95 12.83 -2.54
C ASP A 201 23.27 12.68 -1.17
N GLU A 202 22.92 11.45 -0.77
CA GLU A 202 22.57 11.09 0.62
C GLU A 202 21.30 11.80 1.20
N GLN A 203 20.53 12.57 0.39
CA GLN A 203 19.33 13.31 0.86
C GLN A 203 18.20 12.44 1.43
N TRP A 204 18.25 11.13 1.24
CA TRP A 204 17.31 10.16 1.81
C TRP A 204 17.58 9.86 3.30
N LEU A 205 18.74 10.27 3.82
CA LEU A 205 19.12 10.23 5.23
C LEU A 205 19.34 11.65 5.75
N ASP A 206 19.48 11.79 7.07
CA ASP A 206 20.07 13.00 7.63
C ASP A 206 21.57 13.05 7.30
N VAL A 207 21.84 13.56 6.11
CA VAL A 207 23.17 13.84 5.55
C VAL A 207 24.07 14.66 6.46
N GLU A 208 23.49 15.56 7.26
CA GLU A 208 24.27 16.45 8.11
C GLU A 208 24.92 15.68 9.27
N GLN A 209 24.41 14.48 9.59
CA GLN A 209 24.86 13.67 10.73
C GLN A 209 25.45 12.31 10.34
N ASN A 210 25.42 11.92 9.05
CA ASN A 210 25.83 10.58 8.60
C ASN A 210 25.15 9.46 9.41
N ASP A 211 23.86 9.67 9.73
CA ASP A 211 23.06 8.75 10.52
C ASP A 211 22.20 7.89 9.58
N MET A 212 22.53 6.60 9.50
CA MET A 212 21.81 5.61 8.70
C MET A 212 20.48 5.18 9.34
N ASP A 213 20.30 5.49 10.63
CA ASP A 213 19.14 5.07 11.41
C ASP A 213 18.05 6.16 11.43
N THR A 214 18.36 7.37 10.97
CA THR A 214 17.41 8.49 10.87
C THR A 214 16.96 8.69 9.43
N LEU A 215 15.72 8.28 9.16
CA LEU A 215 15.09 8.43 7.85
C LEU A 215 14.67 9.89 7.60
N ASN A 216 15.05 10.47 6.45
CA ASN A 216 14.51 11.76 6.03
C ASN A 216 13.10 11.57 5.44
N LEU A 217 12.08 11.58 6.30
CA LEU A 217 10.68 11.37 5.88
C LEU A 217 10.21 12.37 4.81
N THR A 218 10.59 13.64 4.94
CA THR A 218 10.20 14.69 4.00
C THR A 218 10.73 14.40 2.59
N PHE A 219 11.90 13.79 2.45
CA PHE A 219 12.43 13.35 1.16
C PHE A 219 11.52 12.32 0.49
N PHE A 220 11.13 11.26 1.21
CA PHE A 220 10.27 10.21 0.68
C PHE A 220 8.84 10.70 0.41
N GLN A 221 8.29 11.53 1.30
CA GLN A 221 6.95 12.09 1.14
C GLN A 221 6.86 13.01 -0.09
N ASN A 222 7.88 13.84 -0.34
CA ASN A 222 7.96 14.62 -1.57
C ASN A 222 8.09 13.72 -2.81
N GLY A 223 8.90 12.67 -2.74
CA GLY A 223 9.05 11.67 -3.80
C GLY A 223 7.72 10.98 -4.15
N ASP A 224 6.97 10.56 -3.14
CA ASP A 224 5.64 9.96 -3.28
C ASP A 224 4.65 10.91 -3.97
N GLU A 225 4.60 12.18 -3.53
CA GLU A 225 3.71 13.18 -4.12
C GLU A 225 4.03 13.39 -5.60
N ARG A 226 5.32 13.48 -5.94
CA ARG A 226 5.78 13.70 -7.33
C ARG A 226 5.53 12.48 -8.20
N LEU A 227 5.77 11.27 -7.69
CA LEU A 227 5.50 10.03 -8.42
C LEU A 227 4.00 9.83 -8.65
N SER A 228 3.17 10.13 -7.64
CA SER A 228 1.72 10.13 -7.76
C SER A 228 1.25 11.12 -8.83
N TYR A 229 1.78 12.35 -8.83
CA TYR A 229 1.46 13.34 -9.86
C TYR A 229 1.92 12.90 -11.25
N LEU A 230 3.12 12.35 -11.38
CA LEU A 230 3.67 11.78 -12.62
C LEU A 230 2.73 10.72 -13.20
N ASN A 231 2.27 9.79 -12.36
CA ASN A 231 1.33 8.74 -12.77
C ASN A 231 -0.05 9.30 -13.13
N SER A 232 -0.53 10.33 -12.43
CA SER A 232 -1.80 11.01 -12.76
C SER A 232 -1.81 11.64 -14.17
N LYS A 233 -0.62 11.93 -14.70
CA LYS A 233 -0.41 12.47 -16.06
C LYS A 233 -0.12 11.38 -17.11
N GLY A 234 -0.27 10.11 -16.73
CA GLY A 234 -0.03 8.97 -17.61
C GLY A 234 1.46 8.70 -17.87
N ILE A 235 2.35 9.23 -17.04
CA ILE A 235 3.79 9.05 -17.16
C ILE A 235 4.27 8.01 -16.14
N ILE A 236 5.06 7.06 -16.61
CA ILE A 236 5.69 6.02 -15.80
C ILE A 236 6.98 6.57 -15.18
N GLY A 237 7.18 6.31 -13.89
CA GLY A 237 8.43 6.59 -13.21
C GLY A 237 9.46 5.49 -13.45
N GLY A 238 10.50 5.78 -14.23
CA GLY A 238 11.64 4.91 -14.45
C GLY A 238 12.67 5.07 -13.33
N LEU A 239 12.38 4.51 -12.16
CA LEU A 239 13.20 4.65 -10.97
C LEU A 239 14.54 3.88 -11.10
N LEU A 240 15.64 4.61 -10.96
CA LEU A 240 16.95 4.06 -10.66
C LEU A 240 17.22 4.20 -9.16
N VAL A 241 17.47 3.08 -8.48
CA VAL A 241 17.67 3.09 -7.03
C VAL A 241 18.95 3.87 -6.65
N SER A 242 20.02 3.72 -7.46
CA SER A 242 21.29 4.39 -7.22
C SER A 242 22.06 4.64 -8.52
N TRP A 243 22.94 5.63 -8.48
CA TRP A 243 23.88 5.94 -9.56
C TRP A 243 25.22 5.23 -9.30
N ALA A 244 25.91 4.82 -10.35
CA ALA A 244 27.28 4.32 -10.19
C ALA A 244 28.19 5.47 -9.74
N SER A 245 28.91 5.29 -8.63
CA SER A 245 29.97 6.22 -8.23
C SER A 245 31.29 5.76 -8.83
N GLU A 246 32.09 6.69 -9.38
CA GLU A 246 33.44 6.41 -9.89
C GLU A 246 34.49 6.16 -8.78
N LYS A 247 34.10 5.63 -7.62
CA LYS A 247 35.08 5.12 -6.65
C LYS A 247 35.49 3.71 -7.06
N GLY A 248 36.17 3.64 -8.20
CA GLY A 248 37.08 2.54 -8.51
C GLY A 248 38.12 2.45 -7.40
N ASP A 249 38.30 1.24 -6.93
CA ASP A 249 39.32 0.78 -6.02
C ASP A 249 40.74 1.10 -6.54
N GLY A 250 41.20 2.32 -6.22
CA GLY A 250 42.61 2.70 -6.29
C GLY A 250 43.42 2.20 -5.09
N THR A 251 43.24 0.95 -4.68
CA THR A 251 44.12 0.27 -3.71
C THR A 251 44.50 -1.12 -4.21
#